data_AF-A0A945KPP5-F1
#
_entry.id   AF-A0A945KPP5-F1
#
_cell.length_a   1.000
_cell.length_b   1.000
_cell.length_c   1.000
_cell.angle_alpha   90.00
_cell.angle_beta   90.00
_cell.angle_gamma   90.00
#
_symmetry.space_group_name_H-M   'P 1'
#
loop_
_entity.id
_entity.type
_entity.pdbx_description
1 polymer ?
#
loop_
_entity_poly.entity_id
_entity_poly.type
_entity_poly.pdbx_seq_one_letter_code
_entity_poly.pdbx_strand_id
1 'polypeptide(L)'
;MSDINSLPNAPEGLDRLITAAGDALTDQMVERLTATLGNGLELLDRLNEEDTRDAVHSLLDELTVLHRTGDLTGTFELIHLLGAIRNAMTDGMVERLAGFMEHMVSNLANEEIADLAHTAKEAVNGAIRDSADYTAPGGVMATLKMLGDPETQSSIVFLRTLADNLRKSDSA
;
A
#
# COMPACT_ATOMS: atom_id res chain seq x y z
N MET A 1 3.51 -13.59 -86.83
CA MET A 1 4.43 -13.68 -85.67
C MET A 1 5.30 -12.43 -85.71
N SER A 2 4.87 -11.34 -85.06
CA SER A 2 5.66 -10.18 -84.62
C SER A 2 4.71 -9.11 -84.04
N ASP A 3 4.01 -9.45 -82.96
CA ASP A 3 3.36 -8.46 -82.09
C ASP A 3 4.16 -8.43 -80.79
N ILE A 4 5.16 -7.55 -80.73
CA ILE A 4 5.92 -7.28 -79.52
C ILE A 4 5.86 -5.78 -79.24
N ASN A 5 4.94 -5.46 -78.33
CA ASN A 5 5.19 -4.60 -77.19
C ASN A 5 5.36 -3.09 -77.47
N SER A 6 4.23 -2.42 -77.70
CA SER A 6 4.09 -0.99 -77.41
C SER A 6 4.10 -0.77 -75.90
N LEU A 7 5.29 -0.58 -75.32
CA LEU A 7 5.43 -0.09 -73.95
C LEU A 7 4.76 1.29 -73.85
N PRO A 8 3.77 1.50 -72.97
CA PRO A 8 3.27 2.85 -72.71
C PRO A 8 4.41 3.64 -72.08
N ASN A 9 4.66 4.83 -72.63
CA ASN A 9 5.66 5.77 -72.15
C ASN A 9 5.50 5.99 -70.63
N ALA A 10 6.43 5.41 -69.87
CA ALA A 10 6.57 5.53 -68.42
C ALA A 10 6.72 6.97 -67.84
N PRO A 11 6.98 8.06 -68.61
CA PRO A 11 7.03 9.41 -68.04
C PRO A 11 5.65 9.98 -67.65
N GLU A 12 4.60 9.79 -68.46
CA GLU A 12 3.32 10.50 -68.25
C GLU A 12 2.52 9.95 -67.05
N GLY A 13 2.65 8.64 -66.77
CA GLY A 13 1.99 8.02 -65.63
C GLY A 13 2.58 8.46 -64.30
N LEU A 14 3.90 8.68 -64.25
CA LEU A 14 4.59 9.20 -63.07
C LEU A 14 4.24 10.67 -62.84
N ASP A 15 4.28 11.50 -63.89
CA ASP A 15 3.91 12.91 -63.79
C ASP A 15 2.46 13.12 -63.38
N ARG A 16 1.52 12.33 -63.91
CA ARG A 16 0.11 12.37 -63.49
C ARG A 16 -0.11 11.81 -62.10
N LEU A 17 0.63 10.79 -61.68
CA LEU A 17 0.55 10.26 -60.32
C LEU A 17 1.11 11.25 -59.30
N ILE A 18 2.21 11.93 -59.62
CA ILE A 18 2.81 12.99 -58.81
C ILE A 18 1.86 14.20 -58.73
N THR A 19 1.25 14.59 -59.86
CA THR A 19 0.30 15.72 -59.90
C THR A 19 -1.01 15.39 -59.17
N ALA A 20 -1.57 14.18 -59.37
CA ALA A 20 -2.78 13.74 -58.68
C ALA A 20 -2.56 13.49 -57.18
N ALA A 21 -1.36 13.05 -56.78
CA ALA A 21 -0.97 12.99 -55.38
C ALA A 21 -0.80 14.39 -54.77
N GLY A 22 -0.30 15.35 -55.54
CA GLY A 22 -0.23 16.77 -55.17
C GLY A 22 -1.61 17.40 -54.95
N ASP A 23 -2.55 17.17 -55.88
CA ASP A 23 -3.93 17.70 -55.79
C ASP A 23 -4.77 17.01 -54.70
N ALA A 24 -4.45 15.77 -54.33
CA ALA A 24 -5.12 15.06 -53.25
C ALA A 24 -4.64 15.47 -51.84
N LEU A 25 -3.48 16.14 -51.74
CA LEU A 25 -2.98 16.72 -50.52
C LEU A 25 -3.59 18.11 -50.34
N THR A 26 -4.60 18.23 -49.50
CA THR A 26 -5.14 19.54 -49.11
C THR A 26 -4.05 20.39 -48.44
N ASP A 27 -4.10 21.71 -48.59
CA ASP A 27 -3.13 22.64 -47.98
C ASP A 27 -2.92 22.38 -46.48
N GLN A 28 -3.98 21.99 -45.76
CA GLN A 28 -3.91 21.61 -44.34
C GLN A 28 -3.12 20.31 -44.10
N MET A 29 -3.16 19.35 -45.02
CA MET A 29 -2.31 18.15 -44.95
C MET A 29 -0.86 18.48 -45.26
N VAL A 30 -0.59 19.36 -46.22
CA VAL A 30 0.76 19.85 -46.54
C VAL A 30 1.34 20.62 -45.36
N GLU A 31 0.56 21.48 -44.72
CA GLU A 31 0.98 22.26 -43.54
C GLU A 31 1.31 21.36 -42.36
N ARG A 32 0.45 20.37 -42.04
CA ARG A 32 0.73 19.38 -40.98
C ARG A 32 1.92 18.49 -41.30
N LEU A 33 2.08 18.08 -42.57
CA LEU A 33 3.23 17.28 -43.00
C LEU A 33 4.52 18.10 -42.90
N THR A 34 4.50 19.36 -43.34
CA THR A 34 5.63 20.29 -43.26
C THR A 34 5.99 20.59 -41.81
N ALA A 35 5.00 20.82 -40.93
CA ALA A 35 5.24 21.00 -39.50
C ALA A 35 5.80 19.73 -38.84
N THR A 36 5.29 18.55 -39.21
CA THR A 36 5.79 17.26 -38.70
C THR A 36 7.22 16.98 -39.18
N LEU A 37 7.51 17.28 -40.45
CA LEU A 37 8.84 17.17 -41.02
C LEU A 37 9.81 18.19 -40.42
N GLY A 38 9.35 19.43 -40.17
CA GLY A 38 10.14 20.47 -39.51
C GLY A 38 10.53 20.06 -38.08
N ASN A 39 9.56 19.63 -37.27
CA ASN A 39 9.81 19.11 -35.93
C ASN A 39 10.69 17.85 -35.97
N GLY A 40 10.50 16.96 -36.95
CA GLY A 40 11.30 15.76 -37.13
C GLY A 40 12.76 16.05 -37.48
N LEU A 41 13.00 17.05 -38.34
CA LEU A 41 14.33 17.52 -38.70
C LEU A 41 15.02 18.24 -37.55
N GLU A 42 14.30 19.07 -36.78
CA GLU A 42 14.83 19.72 -35.58
C GLU A 42 15.24 18.70 -34.51
N LEU A 43 14.43 17.66 -34.30
CA LEU A 43 14.80 16.54 -33.43
C LEU A 43 16.02 15.77 -33.96
N LEU A 44 16.12 15.59 -35.27
CA LEU A 44 17.28 14.95 -35.91
C LEU A 44 18.55 15.77 -35.72
N ASP A 45 18.47 17.08 -35.88
CA ASP A 45 19.61 18.00 -35.73
C ASP A 45 20.07 18.03 -34.27
N ARG A 46 19.11 18.10 -33.34
CA ARG A 46 19.38 18.04 -31.90
C ARG A 46 19.94 16.69 -31.45
N LEU A 47 19.51 15.57 -32.02
CA LEU A 47 20.10 14.25 -31.78
C LEU A 47 21.45 14.06 -32.49
N ASN A 48 21.78 14.91 -33.46
CA ASN A 48 23.04 14.90 -34.17
C ASN A 48 24.09 15.80 -33.50
N GLU A 49 23.68 16.72 -32.62
CA GLU A 49 24.59 17.40 -31.69
C GLU A 49 25.31 16.37 -30.81
N GLU A 50 26.64 16.47 -30.75
CA GLU A 50 27.53 15.53 -30.07
C GLU A 50 27.14 15.35 -28.59
N ASP A 51 26.89 16.44 -27.88
CA ASP A 51 26.47 16.42 -26.47
C ASP A 51 25.14 15.68 -26.24
N THR A 52 24.13 15.92 -27.09
CA THR A 52 22.82 15.28 -26.96
C THR A 52 22.89 13.82 -27.36
N ARG A 53 23.64 13.50 -28.41
CA ARG A 53 23.86 12.14 -28.88
C ARG A 53 24.55 11.30 -27.80
N ASP A 54 25.59 11.83 -27.19
CA ASP A 54 26.34 11.16 -26.13
C ASP A 54 25.49 11.01 -24.86
N ALA A 55 24.70 12.02 -24.49
CA ALA A 55 23.74 11.92 -23.39
C ALA A 55 22.68 10.83 -23.63
N VAL A 56 22.14 10.74 -24.85
CA VAL A 56 21.15 9.71 -25.21
C VAL A 56 21.78 8.31 -25.19
N HIS A 57 23.00 8.15 -25.71
CA HIS A 57 23.71 6.88 -25.64
C HIS A 57 24.01 6.47 -24.20
N SER A 58 24.48 7.41 -23.36
CA SER A 58 24.74 7.14 -21.95
C SER A 58 23.47 6.75 -21.19
N LEU A 59 22.34 7.41 -21.47
CA LEU A 59 21.04 7.04 -20.88
C LEU A 59 20.57 5.66 -21.33
N LEU A 60 20.77 5.31 -22.60
CA LEU A 60 20.43 3.98 -23.12
C LEU A 60 21.32 2.88 -22.52
N ASP A 61 22.61 3.16 -22.34
CA ASP A 61 23.54 2.24 -21.69
C ASP A 61 23.17 2.04 -20.21
N GLU A 62 22.89 3.13 -19.49
CA GLU A 62 22.48 3.08 -18.09
C GLU A 62 21.13 2.36 -17.92
N LEU A 63 20.16 2.61 -18.81
CA LEU A 63 18.89 1.89 -18.85
C LEU A 63 19.09 0.39 -19.17
N THR A 64 20.02 0.06 -20.06
CA THR A 64 20.37 -1.32 -20.40
C THR A 64 21.02 -2.03 -19.21
N VAL A 65 21.90 -1.34 -18.48
CA VAL A 65 22.48 -1.86 -17.24
C VAL A 65 21.37 -2.07 -16.21
N LEU A 66 20.50 -1.08 -15.97
CA LEU A 66 19.43 -1.12 -14.99
C LEU A 66 18.37 -2.19 -15.30
N HIS A 67 18.13 -2.48 -16.59
CA HIS A 67 17.32 -3.60 -17.06
C HIS A 67 18.02 -4.94 -16.84
N ARG A 68 19.33 -5.03 -17.10
CA ARG A 68 20.11 -6.27 -16.99
C ARG A 68 20.43 -6.65 -15.55
N THR A 69 20.60 -5.68 -14.65
CA THR A 69 20.80 -5.90 -13.20
C THR A 69 19.49 -6.20 -12.49
N GLY A 70 18.34 -5.95 -13.12
CA GLY A 70 17.01 -6.16 -12.54
C GLY A 70 16.53 -5.01 -11.65
N ASP A 71 17.30 -3.92 -11.53
CA ASP A 71 16.96 -2.76 -10.69
C ASP A 71 15.70 -2.03 -11.17
N LEU A 72 15.45 -1.99 -12.49
CA LEU A 72 14.20 -1.47 -13.03
C LEU A 72 13.01 -2.31 -12.57
N THR A 73 13.14 -3.64 -12.66
CA THR A 73 12.09 -4.57 -12.25
C THR A 73 11.82 -4.44 -10.75
N GLY A 74 12.87 -4.39 -9.91
CA GLY A 74 12.72 -4.18 -8.47
C GLY A 74 12.06 -2.85 -8.11
N THR A 75 12.35 -1.78 -8.87
CA THR A 75 11.70 -0.48 -8.68
C THR A 75 10.21 -0.52 -9.05
N PHE A 76 9.85 -1.17 -10.16
CA PHE A 76 8.46 -1.38 -10.53
C PHE A 76 7.72 -2.27 -9.53
N GLU A 77 8.36 -3.31 -9.02
CA GLU A 77 7.80 -4.16 -7.97
C GLU A 77 7.54 -3.38 -6.68
N LEU A 78 8.44 -2.48 -6.28
CA LEU A 78 8.23 -1.59 -5.13
C LEU A 78 7.06 -0.62 -5.36
N ILE A 79 6.95 -0.04 -6.56
CA ILE A 79 5.82 0.83 -6.92
C ILE A 79 4.50 0.06 -6.88
N HIS A 80 4.47 -1.18 -7.40
CA HIS A 80 3.29 -2.04 -7.34
C HIS A 80 2.95 -2.46 -5.91
N LEU A 81 3.95 -2.77 -5.08
CA LEU A 81 3.78 -3.07 -3.66
C LEU A 81 3.16 -1.88 -2.92
N LEU A 82 3.68 -0.67 -3.14
CA LEU A 82 3.15 0.55 -2.54
C LEU A 82 1.72 0.82 -3.01
N GLY A 83 1.41 0.58 -4.28
CA GLY A 83 0.05 0.65 -4.82
C GLY A 83 -0.90 -0.37 -4.16
N ALA A 84 -0.44 -1.60 -3.96
CA ALA A 84 -1.21 -2.66 -3.30
C ALA A 84 -1.44 -2.36 -1.81
N ILE A 85 -0.42 -1.89 -1.09
CA ILE A 85 -0.52 -1.43 0.30
C ILE A 85 -1.50 -0.26 0.40
N ARG A 86 -1.38 0.73 -0.49
CA ARG A 86 -2.30 1.86 -0.55
C ARG A 86 -3.74 1.39 -0.73
N ASN A 87 -4.00 0.54 -1.72
CA ASN A 87 -5.34 0.02 -2.00
C ASN A 87 -5.91 -0.85 -0.88
N ALA A 88 -5.07 -1.59 -0.15
CA ALA A 88 -5.49 -2.36 1.01
C ALA A 88 -5.92 -1.47 2.19
N MET A 89 -5.33 -0.28 2.32
CA MET A 89 -5.60 0.63 3.43
C MET A 89 -6.79 1.60 3.21
N THR A 90 -7.19 1.88 1.97
CA THR A 90 -8.01 3.07 1.70
C THR A 90 -9.43 3.02 2.25
N ASP A 91 -10.20 1.96 1.95
CA ASP A 91 -11.64 1.99 2.27
C ASP A 91 -12.00 0.89 3.29
N GLY A 92 -11.67 -0.36 2.99
CA GLY A 92 -12.03 -1.48 3.87
C GLY A 92 -11.36 -1.45 5.25
N MET A 93 -10.14 -0.91 5.36
CA MET A 93 -9.45 -0.81 6.66
C MET A 93 -9.95 0.38 7.48
N VAL A 94 -10.27 1.50 6.84
CA VAL A 94 -10.83 2.68 7.51
C VAL A 94 -12.21 2.37 8.06
N GLU A 95 -13.06 1.69 7.28
CA GLU A 95 -14.40 1.28 7.71
C GLU A 95 -14.35 0.28 8.87
N ARG A 96 -13.43 -0.69 8.81
CA ARG A 96 -13.19 -1.63 9.92
C ARG A 96 -12.68 -0.94 11.18
N LEU A 97 -11.78 0.03 11.07
CA LEU A 97 -11.23 0.76 12.22
C LEU A 97 -12.28 1.69 12.85
N ALA A 98 -13.08 2.35 12.02
CA ALA A 98 -14.21 3.16 12.46
C ALA A 98 -15.26 2.31 13.19
N GLY A 99 -15.64 1.17 12.62
CA GLY A 99 -16.55 0.22 13.27
C GLY A 99 -16.01 -0.31 14.59
N PHE A 100 -14.71 -0.62 14.68
CA PHE A 100 -14.09 -1.04 15.94
C PHE A 100 -14.12 0.06 17.01
N MET A 101 -13.86 1.31 16.63
CA MET A 101 -13.99 2.45 17.54
C MET A 101 -15.44 2.69 17.98
N GLU A 102 -16.39 2.56 17.07
CA GLU A 102 -17.82 2.69 17.36
C GLU A 102 -18.28 1.59 18.34
N HIS A 103 -17.84 0.35 18.15
CA HIS A 103 -18.12 -0.75 19.07
C HIS A 103 -17.48 -0.56 20.45
N MET A 104 -16.25 -0.05 20.52
CA MET A 104 -15.58 0.28 21.79
C MET A 104 -16.31 1.40 22.53
N VAL A 105 -16.67 2.48 21.83
CA VAL A 105 -17.40 3.61 22.40
C VAL A 105 -18.79 3.18 22.86
N SER A 106 -19.50 2.37 22.07
CA SER A 106 -20.83 1.88 22.40
C SER A 106 -20.83 0.90 23.59
N ASN A 107 -19.84 0.02 23.70
CA ASN A 107 -19.73 -0.89 24.85
C ASN A 107 -19.31 -0.15 26.13
N LEU A 108 -18.36 0.79 26.04
CA LEU A 108 -17.94 1.60 27.19
C LEU A 108 -19.02 2.58 27.65
N ALA A 109 -19.94 2.98 26.76
CA ALA A 109 -21.08 3.84 27.07
C ALA A 109 -22.27 3.09 27.70
N ASN A 110 -22.18 1.77 27.90
CA ASN A 110 -23.21 1.01 28.58
C ASN A 110 -23.08 1.19 30.11
N GLU A 111 -24.16 1.63 30.75
CA GLU A 111 -24.25 1.97 32.18
C GLU A 111 -23.72 0.83 33.08
N GLU A 112 -23.92 -0.42 32.67
CA GLU A 112 -23.46 -1.62 33.39
C GLU A 112 -21.94 -1.76 33.48
N ILE A 113 -21.19 -1.38 32.44
CA ILE A 113 -19.72 -1.46 32.44
C ILE A 113 -19.12 -0.31 33.24
N ALA A 114 -19.75 0.87 33.19
CA ALA A 114 -19.38 2.01 34.00
C ALA A 114 -19.57 1.72 35.50
N ASP A 115 -20.72 1.15 35.87
CA ASP A 115 -21.02 0.76 37.26
C ASP A 115 -20.14 -0.38 37.75
N LEU A 116 -19.85 -1.37 36.90
CA LEU A 116 -18.90 -2.44 37.21
C LEU A 116 -17.49 -1.90 37.44
N ALA A 117 -17.02 -1.01 36.56
CA ALA A 117 -15.71 -0.38 36.69
C ALA A 117 -15.62 0.51 37.94
N HIS A 118 -16.69 1.24 38.27
CA HIS A 118 -16.79 2.04 39.47
C HIS A 118 -16.73 1.17 40.73
N THR A 119 -17.54 0.13 40.79
CA THR A 119 -17.60 -0.82 41.92
C THR A 119 -16.28 -1.55 42.11
N ALA A 120 -15.66 -2.04 41.02
CA ALA A 120 -14.36 -2.69 41.08
C ALA A 120 -13.27 -1.74 41.59
N LYS A 121 -13.28 -0.48 41.12
CA LYS A 121 -12.36 0.55 41.61
C LYS A 121 -12.55 0.84 43.10
N GLU A 122 -13.79 0.94 43.57
CA GLU A 122 -14.07 1.15 45.00
C GLU A 122 -13.60 -0.03 45.85
N ALA A 123 -13.88 -1.27 45.42
CA ALA A 123 -13.45 -2.48 46.12
C ALA A 123 -11.92 -2.58 46.22
N VAL A 124 -11.19 -2.28 45.13
CA VAL A 124 -9.72 -2.26 45.13
C VAL A 124 -9.18 -1.16 46.04
N ASN A 125 -9.75 0.04 46.02
CA ASN A 125 -9.34 1.13 46.90
C ASN A 125 -9.64 0.83 48.38
N GLY A 126 -10.75 0.15 48.67
CA GLY A 126 -11.08 -0.37 50.00
C GLY A 126 -10.02 -1.35 50.48
N ALA A 127 -9.69 -2.36 49.66
CA ALA A 127 -8.66 -3.34 49.99
C ALA A 127 -7.27 -2.70 50.21
N ILE A 128 -6.90 -1.70 49.40
CA ILE A 128 -5.63 -0.95 49.59
C ILE A 128 -5.63 -0.21 50.92
N ARG A 129 -6.74 0.45 51.30
CA ARG A 129 -6.87 1.16 52.57
C ARG A 129 -6.82 0.19 53.75
N ASP A 130 -7.58 -0.89 53.70
CA ASP A 130 -7.68 -1.87 54.79
C ASP A 130 -6.37 -2.66 54.97
N SER A 131 -5.61 -2.83 53.89
CA SER A 131 -4.27 -3.45 53.95
C SER A 131 -3.16 -2.48 54.29
N ALA A 132 -3.38 -1.16 54.25
CA ALA A 132 -2.34 -0.16 54.55
C ALA A 132 -1.84 -0.26 56.00
N ASP A 133 -2.71 -0.64 56.93
CA ASP A 133 -2.40 -0.81 58.35
C ASP A 133 -2.04 -2.27 58.71
N TYR A 134 -2.13 -3.19 57.75
CA TYR A 134 -1.83 -4.60 57.98
C TYR A 134 -0.32 -4.84 58.08
N THR A 135 0.16 -5.06 59.30
CA THR A 135 1.54 -5.51 59.54
C THR A 135 1.57 -7.03 59.63
N ALA A 136 2.17 -7.69 58.64
CA ALA A 136 2.30 -9.14 58.66
C ALA A 136 3.12 -9.58 59.90
N PRO A 137 2.63 -10.53 60.72
CA PRO A 137 3.30 -10.95 61.95
C PRO A 137 4.70 -11.58 61.77
N GLY A 138 5.13 -11.81 60.52
CA GLY A 138 6.46 -12.29 60.17
C GLY A 138 6.71 -13.76 60.48
N GLY A 139 7.64 -14.39 59.75
CA GLY A 139 8.11 -15.74 60.00
C GLY A 139 7.35 -16.87 59.30
N VAL A 140 8.05 -17.97 59.02
CA VAL A 140 7.55 -19.14 58.27
C VAL A 140 6.30 -19.76 58.92
N MET A 141 6.26 -19.80 60.25
CA MET A 141 5.12 -20.37 60.99
C MET A 141 3.84 -19.51 60.86
N ALA A 142 3.98 -18.17 60.85
CA ALA A 142 2.85 -17.28 60.67
C ALA A 142 2.27 -17.38 59.25
N THR A 143 3.12 -17.51 58.23
CA THR A 143 2.71 -17.75 56.85
C THR A 143 2.00 -19.09 56.69
N LEU A 144 2.50 -20.16 57.31
CA LEU A 144 1.84 -21.47 57.30
C LEU A 144 0.47 -21.42 57.98
N LYS A 145 0.35 -20.67 59.08
CA LYS A 145 -0.92 -20.47 59.77
C LYS A 145 -1.93 -19.68 58.92
N MET A 146 -1.49 -18.63 58.23
CA MET A 146 -2.31 -17.87 57.29
C MET A 146 -2.78 -18.74 56.11
N LEU A 147 -1.90 -19.56 55.54
CA LEU A 147 -2.27 -20.49 54.47
C LEU A 147 -3.25 -21.58 54.96
N GLY A 148 -3.20 -21.91 56.25
CA GLY A 148 -4.13 -22.82 56.91
C GLY A 148 -5.51 -22.20 57.20
N ASP A 149 -5.68 -20.89 57.03
CA ASP A 149 -6.95 -20.20 57.27
C ASP A 149 -7.96 -20.53 56.14
N PRO A 150 -9.17 -21.02 56.48
CA PRO A 150 -10.23 -21.28 55.50
C PRO A 150 -10.55 -20.09 54.58
N GLU A 151 -10.44 -18.85 55.07
CA GLU A 151 -10.71 -17.66 54.26
C GLU A 151 -9.64 -17.47 53.17
N THR A 152 -8.36 -17.59 53.53
CA THR A 152 -7.24 -17.50 52.58
C THR A 152 -7.31 -18.61 51.53
N GLN A 153 -7.67 -19.83 51.95
CA GLN A 153 -7.85 -20.95 51.04
C GLN A 153 -8.96 -20.69 50.02
N SER A 154 -10.09 -20.12 50.46
CA SER A 154 -11.21 -19.73 49.59
C SER A 154 -10.78 -18.69 48.56
N SER A 155 -10.03 -17.66 48.95
CA SER A 155 -9.51 -16.64 48.03
C SER A 155 -8.58 -17.23 46.96
N ILE A 156 -7.70 -18.17 47.35
CA ILE A 156 -6.80 -18.86 46.40
C ILE A 156 -7.60 -19.69 45.39
N VAL A 157 -8.64 -20.40 45.85
CA VAL A 157 -9.53 -21.19 44.98
C VAL A 157 -10.32 -20.28 44.03
N PHE A 158 -10.81 -19.14 44.53
CA PHE A 158 -11.48 -18.14 43.70
C PHE A 158 -10.53 -17.62 42.60
N LEU A 159 -9.32 -17.19 42.96
CA LEU A 159 -8.33 -16.68 42.00
C LEU A 159 -7.98 -17.71 40.91
N ARG A 160 -7.83 -18.99 41.30
CA ARG A 160 -7.63 -20.08 40.34
C ARG A 160 -8.82 -20.24 39.41
N THR A 161 -10.03 -20.24 39.97
CA THR A 161 -11.28 -20.43 39.20
C THR A 161 -11.52 -19.27 38.23
N LEU A 162 -11.21 -18.04 38.66
CA LEU A 162 -11.24 -16.86 37.81
C LEU A 162 -10.24 -17.00 36.65
N ALA A 163 -8.98 -17.37 36.94
CA ALA A 163 -7.96 -17.58 35.92
C ALA A 163 -8.34 -18.68 34.91
N ASP A 164 -8.96 -19.77 35.36
CA ASP A 164 -9.45 -20.84 34.48
C ASP A 164 -10.59 -20.39 33.57
N ASN A 165 -11.47 -19.50 34.04
CA ASN A 165 -12.55 -18.95 33.21
C ASN A 165 -12.03 -17.91 32.21
N LEU A 166 -11.11 -17.04 32.61
CA LEU A 166 -10.47 -16.07 31.70
C LEU A 166 -9.70 -16.77 30.57
N ARG A 167 -9.00 -17.87 30.88
CA ARG A 167 -8.30 -18.67 29.86
C ARG A 167 -9.26 -19.32 28.87
N LYS A 168 -10.44 -19.75 29.32
CA LYS A 168 -11.45 -20.35 28.44
C LYS A 168 -12.08 -19.32 27.50
N SER A 169 -12.32 -18.10 27.97
CA SER A 169 -12.88 -17.01 27.14
C SER A 169 -11.91 -16.50 26.07
N ASP A 170 -10.60 -16.61 26.28
CA ASP A 170 -9.57 -16.24 25.28
C ASP A 170 -9.41 -17.28 24.16
N SER A 171 -9.97 -18.48 24.36
CA SER A 171 -9.92 -19.62 23.42
C SER A 171 -11.24 -19.91 22.68
N ALA A 172 -12.23 -19.02 22.82
CA ALA A 172 -13.55 -19.08 22.16
C ALA A 172 -13.71 -17.90 21.20
#